data_AF-A0A964J2J1-F1
#
_entry.id   AF-A0A964J2J1-F1
#
_cell.length_a   1.000
_cell.length_b   1.000
_cell.length_c   1.000
_cell.angle_alpha   90.00
_cell.angle_beta   90.00
_cell.angle_gamma   90.00
#
_symmetry.space_group_name_H-M   'P 1'
#
loop_
_entity.id
_entity.type
_entity.pdbx_description
1 polymer ?
#
loop_
_entity_poly.entity_id
_entity_poly.type
_entity_poly.pdbx_seq_one_letter_code
_entity_poly.pdbx_strand_id
1 'polypeptide(L)'
;MNAAIVLGAVLGALCVVLVALPFLREPDPVSDEIEKMTPERQRRLALAEERDRALAALKELEADHRNGRVNDEDYRASIGPLRREAAGALRALDGEVGQA
;
A
#
# COMPACT_ATOMS: atom_id res chain seq x y z
N MET A 1 -56.03 -25.46 8.82
CA MET A 1 -54.92 -25.78 7.89
C MET A 1 -54.41 -24.53 7.18
N ASN A 2 -55.27 -23.81 6.44
CA ASN A 2 -54.84 -22.70 5.57
C ASN A 2 -54.25 -21.50 6.32
N ALA A 3 -54.79 -21.15 7.49
CA ALA A 3 -54.27 -20.03 8.28
C ALA A 3 -52.83 -20.22 8.77
N ALA A 4 -52.46 -21.44 9.16
CA ALA A 4 -51.09 -21.75 9.59
C ALA A 4 -50.10 -21.69 8.41
N ILE A 5 -50.54 -22.15 7.23
CA ILE A 5 -49.74 -22.09 6.00
C ILE A 5 -49.54 -20.63 5.57
N VAL A 6 -50.60 -19.82 5.60
CA VAL A 6 -50.54 -18.38 5.29
C VAL A 6 -49.61 -17.66 6.26
N LEU A 7 -49.71 -17.95 7.57
CA LEU A 7 -48.84 -17.35 8.57
C LEU A 7 -47.36 -17.72 8.35
N GLY A 8 -47.09 -19.00 8.07
CA GLY A 8 -45.75 -19.47 7.75
C GLY A 8 -45.17 -18.81 6.50
N ALA A 9 -45.99 -18.66 5.45
CA ALA A 9 -45.59 -17.98 4.21
C ALA A 9 -45.27 -16.49 4.44
N VAL A 10 -46.10 -15.79 5.23
CA VAL A 10 -45.86 -14.38 5.58
C VAL A 10 -44.58 -14.21 6.40
N LEU A 11 -44.36 -15.07 7.40
CA LEU A 11 -43.14 -15.04 8.21
C LEU A 11 -41.89 -15.33 7.36
N GLY A 12 -41.97 -16.32 6.47
CA GLY A 12 -40.87 -16.64 5.55
C GLY A 12 -40.55 -15.47 4.62
N ALA A 13 -41.57 -14.86 4.02
CA ALA A 13 -41.40 -13.67 3.17
C ALA A 13 -40.79 -12.50 3.95
N LEU A 14 -41.23 -12.27 5.20
CA LEU A 14 -40.69 -11.21 6.04
C LEU A 14 -39.22 -11.43 6.37
N CYS A 15 -38.82 -12.66 6.71
CA CYS A 15 -37.42 -13.02 6.94
C CYS A 15 -36.57 -12.76 5.69
N VAL A 16 -37.03 -13.16 4.51
CA VAL A 16 -36.32 -12.93 3.25
C VAL A 16 -36.17 -11.43 2.98
N VAL A 17 -37.22 -10.64 3.16
CA VAL A 17 -37.18 -9.18 2.95
C VAL A 17 -36.22 -8.51 3.93
N LEU A 18 -36.24 -8.89 5.22
CA LEU A 18 -35.34 -8.31 6.21
C LEU A 18 -33.87 -8.62 5.92
N VAL A 19 -33.56 -9.81 5.40
CA VAL A 19 -32.20 -10.20 5.01
C VAL A 19 -31.77 -9.56 3.68
N ALA A 20 -32.72 -9.38 2.74
CA ALA A 20 -32.45 -8.76 1.45
C ALA A 20 -32.39 -7.22 1.50
N LEU A 21 -33.02 -6.61 2.51
CA LEU A 21 -33.04 -5.15 2.71
C LEU A 21 -31.65 -4.49 2.67
N PRO A 22 -30.60 -5.01 3.35
CA PRO A 22 -29.26 -4.44 3.25
C PRO A 22 -28.62 -4.58 1.87
N PHE A 23 -29.04 -5.56 1.05
CA PHE A 23 -28.55 -5.73 -0.31
C PHE A 23 -29.24 -4.81 -1.32
N LEU A 24 -30.52 -4.46 -1.07
CA LEU A 24 -31.27 -3.50 -1.89
C LEU A 24 -31.00 -2.04 -1.49
N ARG A 25 -30.52 -1.84 -0.26
CA ARG A 25 -30.04 -0.53 0.17
C ARG A 25 -28.69 -0.32 -0.50
N GLU A 26 -28.64 0.58 -1.47
CA GLU A 26 -27.36 1.08 -1.98
C GLU A 26 -26.51 1.46 -0.76
N PRO A 27 -25.33 0.85 -0.57
CA PRO A 27 -24.43 1.27 0.48
C PRO A 27 -24.20 2.76 0.26
N ASP A 28 -24.45 3.58 1.28
CA ASP A 28 -23.93 4.93 1.32
C ASP A 28 -22.43 4.76 1.07
N PRO A 29 -21.91 5.19 -0.10
CA PRO A 29 -20.53 4.91 -0.40
C PRO A 29 -19.76 5.59 0.71
N VAL A 30 -19.08 4.80 1.55
CA VAL A 30 -18.03 5.32 2.42
C VAL A 30 -16.95 5.76 1.44
N SER A 31 -17.17 6.92 0.84
CA SER A 31 -16.37 7.55 -0.18
C SER A 31 -15.91 6.59 -1.28
N ASP A 32 -16.67 6.49 -2.36
CA ASP A 32 -16.15 6.09 -3.68
C ASP A 32 -15.19 7.18 -4.26
N GLU A 33 -14.73 8.13 -3.44
CA GLU A 33 -13.53 8.88 -3.76
C GLU A 33 -12.36 7.92 -3.62
N ILE A 34 -11.72 7.59 -4.75
CA ILE A 34 -10.32 7.17 -4.76
C ILE A 34 -9.60 8.14 -3.84
N GLU A 35 -9.12 7.64 -2.68
CA GLU A 35 -8.51 8.43 -1.62
C GLU A 35 -7.58 9.45 -2.26
N LYS A 36 -8.02 10.72 -2.32
CA LYS A 36 -7.37 11.74 -3.14
C LYS A 36 -5.92 11.80 -2.68
N MET A 37 -5.00 11.58 -3.62
CA MET A 37 -3.57 11.61 -3.32
C MET A 37 -3.20 13.04 -2.94
N THR A 38 -3.21 13.33 -1.64
CA THR A 38 -2.90 14.66 -1.14
C THR A 38 -1.44 14.99 -1.45
N PRO A 39 -1.07 16.28 -1.57
CA PRO A 39 0.31 16.68 -1.82
C PRO A 39 1.31 16.08 -0.83
N GLU A 40 0.91 15.93 0.44
CA GLU A 40 1.71 15.32 1.51
C GLU A 40 1.92 13.81 1.26
N ARG A 41 0.84 13.10 0.89
CA ARG A 41 0.94 11.68 0.52
C ARG A 41 1.81 11.48 -0.71
N GLN A 42 1.69 12.35 -1.72
CA GLN A 42 2.51 12.31 -2.92
C GLN A 42 3.99 12.55 -2.60
N ARG A 43 4.28 13.52 -1.73
CA ARG A 43 5.64 13.83 -1.28
C ARG A 43 6.24 12.66 -0.50
N ARG A 44 5.49 12.09 0.44
CA ARG A 44 5.92 10.92 1.20
C ARG A 44 6.15 9.70 0.30
N LEU A 45 5.30 9.50 -0.72
CA LEU A 45 5.48 8.44 -1.70
C LEU A 45 6.77 8.64 -2.50
N ALA A 46 7.02 9.86 -3.00
CA ALA A 46 8.24 10.17 -3.74
C ALA A 46 9.51 9.93 -2.92
N LEU A 47 9.50 10.31 -1.64
CA LEU A 47 10.61 10.04 -0.71
C LEU A 47 10.82 8.54 -0.46
N ALA A 48 9.73 7.76 -0.35
CA ALA A 48 9.80 6.32 -0.21
C ALA A 48 10.36 5.65 -1.48
N GLU A 49 9.96 6.10 -2.66
CA GLU A 49 10.49 5.63 -3.94
C GLU A 49 11.99 5.95 -4.09
N GLU A 50 12.43 7.14 -3.68
CA GLU A 50 13.84 7.52 -3.70
C GLU A 50 14.69 6.63 -2.79
N ARG A 51 14.21 6.37 -1.56
CA ARG A 51 14.82 5.40 -0.64
C ARG A 51 14.94 4.03 -1.28
N ASP A 52 13.85 3.52 -1.86
CA ASP A 52 13.82 2.17 -2.42
C ASP A 52 14.75 2.04 -3.63
N ARG A 53 14.84 3.08 -4.46
CA ARG A 53 15.78 3.16 -5.57
C ARG A 53 17.23 3.12 -5.09
N ALA A 54 17.58 3.94 -4.11
CA ALA A 54 18.95 3.99 -3.57
C ALA A 54 19.35 2.66 -2.91
N LEU A 55 18.43 2.03 -2.17
CA LEU A 55 18.67 0.72 -1.56
C LEU A 55 18.74 -0.40 -2.61
N ALA A 56 17.96 -0.32 -3.69
CA ALA A 56 18.03 -1.27 -4.79
C ALA A 56 19.39 -1.20 -5.50
N ALA A 57 19.89 0.00 -5.77
CA ALA A 57 21.21 0.21 -6.39
C ALA A 57 22.35 -0.38 -5.53
N LEU A 58 22.29 -0.22 -4.21
CA LEU A 58 23.24 -0.87 -3.30
C LEU A 58 23.19 -2.39 -3.37
N LYS A 59 21.97 -2.97 -3.34
CA LYS A 59 21.78 -4.42 -3.42
C LYS A 59 22.27 -4.98 -4.75
N GLU A 60 22.03 -4.26 -5.84
CA GLU A 60 22.50 -4.65 -7.17
C GLU A 60 24.02 -4.65 -7.23
N LEU A 61 24.68 -3.60 -6.75
CA LEU A 61 26.15 -3.55 -6.69
C LEU A 61 26.75 -4.69 -5.86
N GLU A 62 26.16 -5.02 -4.71
CA GLU A 62 26.60 -6.15 -3.88
C GLU A 62 26.39 -7.50 -4.56
N ALA A 63 25.28 -7.66 -5.28
CA ALA A 63 25.01 -8.87 -6.05
C ALA A 63 26.00 -9.02 -7.21
N ASP A 64 26.27 -7.93 -7.93
CA ASP A 64 27.22 -7.92 -9.04
C ASP A 64 28.65 -8.22 -8.59
N HIS A 65 29.08 -7.69 -7.44
CA HIS A 65 30.37 -8.04 -6.82
C HIS A 65 30.43 -9.52 -6.43
N ARG A 66 29.39 -10.05 -5.76
CA ARG A 66 29.31 -11.46 -5.38
C ARG A 66 29.36 -12.41 -6.59
N ASN A 67 28.74 -11.99 -7.70
CA ASN A 67 28.71 -12.75 -8.95
C ASN A 67 29.97 -12.54 -9.80
N GLY A 68 30.95 -11.73 -9.34
CA GLY A 68 32.19 -11.44 -10.06
C GLY A 68 32.01 -10.53 -11.28
N ARG A 69 30.86 -9.88 -11.44
CA ARG A 69 30.58 -8.92 -12.53
C ARG A 69 31.26 -7.57 -12.28
N VAL A 70 31.53 -7.25 -11.02
CA VAL A 70 32.26 -6.06 -10.57
C VAL A 70 33.46 -6.51 -9.75
N ASN A 71 34.64 -5.96 -10.02
CA ASN A 71 35.86 -6.27 -9.28
C ASN A 71 35.92 -5.51 -7.94
N ASP A 72 36.86 -5.89 -7.07
CA ASP A 72 37.03 -5.27 -5.74
C ASP A 72 37.33 -3.77 -5.78
N GLU A 73 38.10 -3.30 -6.78
CA GLU A 73 38.49 -1.89 -6.91
C GLU A 73 37.28 -1.02 -7.26
N ASP A 74 36.53 -1.42 -8.30
CA ASP A 74 35.32 -0.75 -8.77
C ASP A 74 34.22 -0.78 -7.71
N TYR A 75 34.08 -1.90 -7.01
CA TYR A 75 33.16 -2.03 -5.88
C TYR A 75 33.48 -1.02 -4.78
N ARG A 76 34.75 -0.94 -4.36
CA ARG A 76 35.19 0.00 -3.32
C ARG A 76 35.01 1.45 -3.73
N ALA A 77 35.24 1.77 -5.01
CA ALA A 77 35.00 3.10 -5.55
C ALA A 77 33.50 3.48 -5.53
N SER A 78 32.62 2.52 -5.81
CA SER A 78 31.19 2.76 -6.03
C SER A 78 30.33 2.68 -4.77
N ILE A 79 30.73 1.86 -3.78
CA ILE A 79 29.91 1.63 -2.57
C ILE A 79 29.80 2.86 -1.67
N GLY A 80 30.85 3.68 -1.58
CA GLY A 80 30.87 4.88 -0.74
C GLY A 80 29.82 5.92 -1.14
N PRO A 81 29.79 6.36 -2.42
CA PRO A 81 28.74 7.23 -2.95
C PRO A 81 27.32 6.69 -2.73
N LEU A 82 27.07 5.44 -3.11
CA LEU A 82 25.73 4.83 -3.00
C LEU A 82 25.25 4.73 -1.55
N ARG A 83 26.15 4.46 -0.59
CA ARG A 83 25.80 4.47 0.85
C ARG A 83 25.40 5.86 1.34
N ARG A 84 26.05 6.92 0.83
CA ARG A 84 25.68 8.30 1.18
C ARG A 84 24.33 8.67 0.58
N GLU A 85 24.05 8.26 -0.65
CA GLU A 85 22.76 8.46 -1.31
C GLU A 85 21.63 7.76 -0.53
N ALA A 86 21.79 6.48 -0.21
CA ALA A 86 20.81 5.73 0.58
C ALA A 86 20.60 6.34 1.98
N ALA A 87 21.69 6.76 2.66
CA ALA A 87 21.59 7.45 3.94
C ALA A 87 20.88 8.81 3.82
N GLY A 88 21.07 9.54 2.72
CA GLY A 88 20.36 10.79 2.44
C GLY A 88 18.87 10.57 2.26
N ALA A 89 18.48 9.60 1.42
CA ALA A 89 17.08 9.26 1.17
C ALA A 89 16.37 8.77 2.44
N LEU A 90 17.03 7.96 3.27
CA LEU A 90 16.50 7.53 4.56
C LEU A 90 16.23 8.71 5.50
N ARG A 91 17.19 9.63 5.65
CA ARG A 91 17.01 10.82 6.49
C ARG A 91 15.91 11.74 5.99
N ALA A 92 15.76 11.88 4.67
CA ALA A 92 14.70 12.69 4.08
C ALA A 92 13.31 12.11 4.39
N LEU A 93 13.17 10.78 4.30
CA LEU A 93 11.93 10.10 4.66
C LEU A 93 11.64 10.18 6.17
N ASP A 94 12.65 9.93 7.02
CA ASP A 94 12.50 10.03 8.48
C ASP A 94 12.12 11.45 8.92
N GLY A 95 12.70 12.47 8.27
CA GLY A 95 12.37 13.87 8.50
C GLY A 95 10.92 14.21 8.15
N GLU A 96 10.37 13.63 7.08
CA GLU A 96 8.95 13.81 6.71
C GLU A 96 8.02 13.07 7.67
N VAL A 97 8.39 11.86 8.12
CA VAL A 97 7.60 11.07 9.09
C VAL A 97 7.56 11.75 10.47
N GLY A 98 8.62 12.44 10.87
CA GLY A 98 8.67 13.19 12.13
C GLY A 98 7.92 14.53 12.11
N GLN A 99 7.48 15.01 10.94
CA GLN A 99 6.72 16.26 10.76
C GLN A 99 5.21 16.05 10.61
N ALA A 100 4.76 14.80 10.46
CA ALA A 100 3.36 14.39 10.36
C ALA A 100 2.79 14.01 11.74
#